data_AF-A0A1E1W771-F1
#
_entry.id   AF-A0A1E1W771-F1
#
_cell.length_a   1.000
_cell.length_b   1.000
_cell.length_c   1.000
_cell.angle_alpha   90.00
_cell.angle_beta   90.00
_cell.angle_gamma   90.00
#
_symmetry.space_group_name_H-M   'P 1'
#
loop_
_entity.id
_entity.type
_entity.pdbx_description
1 polymer ?
#
loop_
_entity_poly.entity_id
_entity_poly.type
_entity_poly.pdbx_seq_one_letter_code
_entity_poly.pdbx_strand_id
1 'polypeptide(L)'
;LAAAEVLVPAELLARAARQLLALAEAEPCGARGAAVIVDVAGRRLAAFKVDPNTLTTHEIHIHLEHDSTNWTSLLPQFLKNLTRGGTIIISPQFTIERKKLFRSQAE
;
A
#
# COMPACT_ATOMS: atom_id res chain seq x y z
N LEU A 1 12.00 13.45 -13.91
CA LEU A 1 11.11 12.48 -13.23
C LEU A 1 9.90 12.28 -14.12
N ALA A 2 9.68 11.07 -14.64
CA ALA A 2 8.42 10.76 -15.33
C ALA A 2 7.36 10.50 -14.26
N ALA A 3 6.33 11.34 -14.23
CA ALA A 3 5.15 11.10 -13.41
C ALA A 3 4.21 10.15 -14.17
N ALA A 4 3.60 9.22 -13.44
CA ALA A 4 2.57 8.33 -13.98
C ALA A 4 1.29 8.54 -13.16
N GLU A 5 0.15 8.57 -13.83
CA GLU A 5 -1.13 8.56 -13.14
C GLU A 5 -1.42 7.14 -12.66
N VAL A 6 -1.93 7.02 -11.43
CA VAL A 6 -2.28 5.73 -10.82
C VAL A 6 -3.77 5.75 -10.51
N LEU A 7 -4.52 4.82 -11.10
CA LEU A 7 -5.95 4.67 -10.85
C LEU A 7 -6.16 3.58 -9.79
N VAL A 8 -6.76 3.97 -8.67
CA VAL A 8 -6.99 3.09 -7.51
C VAL A 8 -8.50 2.82 -7.36
N PRO A 9 -8.93 1.57 -7.16
CA PRO A 9 -10.32 1.25 -6.87
C PRO A 9 -10.83 1.95 -5.61
N ALA A 10 -12.07 2.46 -5.65
CA ALA A 10 -12.63 3.36 -4.64
C ALA A 10 -12.51 2.85 -3.18
N GLU A 11 -12.72 1.55 -2.95
CA GLU A 11 -12.70 0.96 -1.61
C GLU A 11 -11.33 0.40 -1.21
N LEU A 12 -10.35 0.38 -2.11
CA LEU A 12 -9.08 -0.30 -1.86
C LEU A 12 -8.33 0.35 -0.70
N LEU A 13 -8.17 1.67 -0.72
CA LEU A 13 -7.41 2.39 0.30
C LEU A 13 -8.09 2.31 1.67
N ALA A 14 -9.43 2.35 1.70
CA ALA A 14 -10.20 2.21 2.94
C ALA A 14 -10.06 0.81 3.54
N ARG A 15 -10.01 -0.24 2.71
CA ARG A 15 -9.74 -1.63 3.15
C ARG A 15 -8.30 -1.79 3.64
N ALA A 16 -7.33 -1.25 2.90
CA ALA A 16 -5.92 -1.29 3.26
C ALA A 16 -5.64 -0.56 4.58
N ALA A 17 -6.22 0.64 4.77
CA ALA A 17 -6.09 1.40 6.00
C ALA A 17 -6.65 0.64 7.21
N ARG A 18 -7.81 -0.01 7.09
CA ARG A 18 -8.39 -0.84 8.16
C ARG A 18 -7.49 -2.01 8.54
N GLN A 19 -6.94 -2.73 7.56
CA GLN A 19 -6.02 -3.83 7.83
C GLN A 19 -4.69 -3.36 8.43
N LEU A 20 -4.17 -2.23 7.96
CA LEU A 20 -2.97 -1.61 8.52
C LEU A 20 -3.15 -1.29 10.00
N LEU A 21 -4.27 -0.65 10.36
CA LEU A 21 -4.56 -0.32 11.76
C LEU A 21 -4.67 -1.60 12.62
N ALA A 22 -5.38 -2.62 12.13
CA ALA A 22 -5.50 -3.89 12.84
C ALA A 22 -4.15 -4.60 13.05
N LEU A 23 -3.25 -4.55 12.06
CA LEU A 23 -1.89 -5.11 12.20
C LEU A 23 -1.03 -4.32 13.18
N ALA A 24 -1.20 -2.99 13.21
CA ALA A 24 -0.45 -2.11 14.08
C ALA A 24 -0.89 -2.22 15.54
N GLU A 25 -2.19 -2.46 15.82
CA GLU A 25 -2.72 -2.61 17.18
C GLU A 25 -2.06 -3.74 17.97
N ALA A 26 -1.58 -4.78 17.29
CA ALA A 26 -0.86 -5.90 17.92
C ALA A 26 0.62 -5.59 18.23
N GLU A 27 1.11 -4.39 17.91
CA GLU A 27 2.51 -3.99 18.10
C GLU A 27 2.67 -2.89 19.16
N PRO A 28 3.86 -2.75 19.76
CA PRO A 28 4.16 -1.66 20.67
C PRO A 28 3.94 -0.29 20.01
N CYS A 29 3.29 0.60 20.76
CA CYS A 29 2.88 1.93 20.33
C CYS A 29 1.80 1.95 19.22
N GLY A 30 1.20 0.82 18.88
CA GLY A 30 0.10 0.75 17.91
C GLY A 30 0.48 1.37 16.56
N ALA A 31 -0.49 2.00 15.91
CA ALA A 31 -0.26 2.74 14.66
C ALA A 31 0.83 3.82 14.76
N ARG A 32 1.06 4.43 15.94
CA ARG A 32 2.08 5.47 16.12
C ARG A 32 3.50 4.94 15.97
N GLY A 33 3.73 3.67 16.32
CA GLY A 33 5.01 2.99 16.16
C GLY A 33 5.29 2.51 14.72
N ALA A 34 4.32 2.66 13.81
CA ALA A 34 4.42 2.15 12.45
C ALA A 34 5.16 3.12 11.52
N ALA A 35 6.05 2.58 10.69
CA ALA A 35 6.44 3.19 9.42
C ALA A 35 5.70 2.48 8.28
N VAL A 36 5.03 3.24 7.44
CA VAL A 36 4.26 2.72 6.30
C VAL A 36 5.12 2.84 5.05
N ILE A 37 5.27 1.72 4.36
CA ILE A 37 5.91 1.63 3.06
C ILE A 37 4.82 1.31 2.05
N VAL A 38 4.72 2.10 0.99
CA VAL A 38 3.75 1.90 -0.09
C VAL A 38 4.51 1.62 -1.37
N ASP A 39 4.37 0.39 -1.87
CA ASP A 39 4.88 -0.02 -3.17
C ASP A 39 3.71 -0.16 -4.15
N VAL A 40 3.89 0.38 -5.36
CA VAL A 40 2.90 0.38 -6.44
C VAL A 40 3.54 -0.24 -7.67
N ALA A 41 2.93 -1.30 -8.20
CA ALA A 41 3.43 -2.04 -9.36
C ALA A 41 4.92 -2.45 -9.21
N GLY A 42 5.30 -2.91 -8.01
CA GLY A 42 6.67 -3.33 -7.69
C GLY A 42 7.68 -2.19 -7.49
N ARG A 43 7.23 -0.93 -7.43
CA ARG A 43 8.09 0.24 -7.22
C ARG A 43 7.68 1.01 -5.97
N ARG A 44 8.64 1.46 -5.18
CA ARG A 44 8.38 2.29 -3.99
C ARG A 44 7.81 3.65 -4.38
N LEU A 45 6.57 3.90 -3.97
CA LEU A 45 5.91 5.19 -4.12
C LEU A 45 6.24 6.10 -2.92
N ALA A 46 6.13 5.56 -1.71
CA ALA A 46 6.31 6.34 -0.49
C ALA A 46 6.81 5.48 0.67
N ALA A 47 7.53 6.13 1.58
CA ALA A 47 7.84 5.59 2.89
C ALA A 47 7.73 6.73 3.92
N PHE A 48 6.92 6.55 4.95
CA PHE A 48 6.68 7.59 5.95
C PHE A 48 6.35 7.01 7.32
N LYS A 49 6.63 7.78 8.38
CA LYS A 49 6.20 7.45 9.74
C LYS A 49 4.78 7.94 9.97
N VAL A 50 3.96 7.15 10.67
CA VAL A 50 2.61 7.58 11.05
C VAL A 50 2.66 8.71 12.09
N ASP A 51 3.54 8.60 13.08
CA ASP A 51 3.81 9.65 14.07
C ASP A 51 5.32 9.98 14.05
N PRO A 52 5.72 11.21 13.69
CA PRO A 52 7.13 11.60 13.65
C PRO A 52 7.79 11.63 15.03
N ASN A 53 7.02 11.78 16.11
CA ASN A 53 7.52 11.88 17.49
C ASN A 53 7.66 10.52 18.19
N THR A 54 7.12 9.46 17.59
CA THR A 54 7.21 8.11 18.14
C THR A 54 8.30 7.32 17.43
N LEU A 55 9.06 6.54 18.20
CA LEU A 55 10.08 5.67 17.63
C LEU A 55 9.44 4.54 16.83
N THR A 56 9.98 4.28 15.64
CA THR A 56 9.46 3.24 14.75
C THR A 56 9.82 1.86 15.30
N THR A 57 8.81 1.06 15.66
CA THR A 57 8.99 -0.29 16.23
C THR A 57 8.79 -1.38 15.17
N HIS A 58 7.96 -1.09 14.18
CA HIS A 58 7.63 -2.00 13.10
C HIS A 58 7.37 -1.22 11.81
N GLU A 59 7.54 -1.92 10.70
CA GLU A 59 7.20 -1.47 9.37
C GLU A 59 5.96 -2.22 8.88
N ILE A 60 5.10 -1.51 8.15
CA ILE A 60 3.96 -2.10 7.45
C ILE A 60 4.13 -1.78 5.97
N HIS A 61 4.31 -2.83 5.18
CA HIS A 61 4.49 -2.76 3.73
C HIS A 61 3.14 -3.03 3.07
N ILE A 62 2.69 -2.10 2.23
CA ILE A 62 1.48 -2.22 1.42
C ILE A 62 1.94 -2.36 -0.03
N HIS A 63 1.63 -3.50 -0.65
CA HIS A 63 1.91 -3.71 -2.06
C HIS A 63 0.61 -3.63 -2.87
N LEU A 64 0.55 -2.59 -3.70
CA LEU A 64 -0.51 -2.34 -4.66
C LEU A 64 -0.08 -2.92 -6.00
N GLU A 65 -0.59 -4.10 -6.31
CA GLU A 65 -0.22 -4.82 -7.53
C GLU A 65 -0.94 -4.26 -8.76
N HIS A 66 -0.21 -4.21 -9.88
CA HIS A 66 -0.82 -3.90 -11.17
C HIS A 66 -1.60 -5.12 -11.65
N ASP A 67 -2.85 -4.91 -12.06
CA ASP A 67 -3.63 -5.97 -12.67
C ASP A 67 -3.12 -6.25 -14.09
N SER A 68 -2.26 -7.25 -14.24
CA SER A 68 -1.81 -7.73 -15.56
C SER A 68 -2.85 -8.64 -16.24
N THR A 69 -3.90 -9.01 -15.51
CA THR A 69 -4.98 -9.86 -15.98
C THR A 69 -6.00 -9.04 -16.77
N ASN A 70 -6.70 -9.70 -17.70
CA ASN A 70 -7.67 -9.16 -18.67
C ASN A 70 -8.85 -8.32 -18.10
N TRP A 71 -8.86 -7.87 -16.85
CA TRP A 71 -9.88 -7.00 -16.27
C TRP A 71 -10.08 -5.70 -17.05
N THR A 72 -9.04 -5.18 -17.70
CA THR A 72 -9.15 -4.00 -18.57
C THR A 72 -10.16 -4.18 -19.71
N SER A 73 -10.47 -5.43 -20.10
CA SER A 73 -11.53 -5.74 -21.06
C SER A 73 -12.93 -5.45 -20.50
N LEU A 74 -13.14 -5.60 -19.19
CA LEU A 74 -14.38 -5.35 -18.45
C LEU A 74 -14.57 -3.87 -18.08
N LEU A 75 -13.54 -3.03 -18.26
CA LEU A 75 -13.65 -1.61 -17.95
C LEU A 75 -14.57 -0.90 -18.94
N PRO A 76 -15.46 -0.03 -18.45
CA PRO A 76 -16.20 0.92 -19.28
C PRO A 76 -15.29 1.71 -20.23
N GLN A 77 -15.81 2.04 -21.40
CA GLN A 77 -15.04 2.67 -22.48
C GLN A 77 -14.38 4.00 -22.07
N PHE A 78 -14.96 4.74 -21.13
CA PHE A 78 -14.37 5.99 -20.62
C PHE A 78 -13.06 5.74 -19.84
N LEU A 79 -12.97 4.65 -19.07
CA LEU A 79 -11.75 4.27 -18.35
C LEU A 79 -10.66 3.76 -19.31
N LYS A 80 -11.04 3.07 -20.38
CA LYS A 80 -10.12 2.66 -21.45
C LYS A 80 -9.46 3.88 -22.12
N ASN A 81 -10.18 4.99 -22.25
CA ASN A 81 -9.61 6.22 -22.80
C ASN A 81 -8.58 6.87 -21.85
N LEU A 82 -8.78 6.78 -20.53
CA LEU A 82 -7.79 7.21 -19.53
C LEU A 82 -6.51 6.37 -19.61
N THR A 83 -6.62 5.05 -19.82
CA THR A 83 -5.43 4.17 -19.88
C THR A 83 -4.51 4.38 -21.07
N ARG A 84 -4.97 5.07 -22.13
CA ARG A 84 -4.15 5.35 -23.32
C ARG A 84 -2.96 6.28 -23.06
N GLY A 85 -2.93 6.97 -21.92
CA GLY A 85 -1.87 7.91 -21.52
C GLY A 85 -0.73 7.32 -20.68
N GLY A 86 -0.67 6.00 -20.45
CA GLY A 86 0.31 5.39 -19.54
C GLY A 86 -0.11 5.37 -18.07
N THR A 87 -1.41 5.53 -17.80
CA THR A 87 -2.01 5.38 -16.48
C THR A 87 -1.90 3.94 -15.99
N ILE A 88 -1.38 3.74 -14.78
CA ILE A 88 -1.23 2.45 -14.12
C ILE A 88 -2.53 2.14 -13.36
N ILE A 89 -3.20 1.04 -13.70
CA ILE A 89 -4.42 0.61 -12.97
C ILE A 89 -4.04 -0.41 -11.89
N ILE A 90 -4.46 -0.13 -10.67
CA ILE A 90 -4.21 -1.00 -9.53
C ILE A 90 -5.33 -2.03 -9.39
N SER A 91 -4.93 -3.27 -9.15
CA SER A 91 -5.84 -4.37 -8.84
C SER A 91 -6.64 -4.09 -7.56
N PRO A 92 -7.92 -4.50 -7.46
CA PRO A 92 -8.69 -4.42 -6.21
C PRO A 92 -8.08 -5.25 -5.05
N GLN A 93 -7.23 -6.22 -5.39
CA GLN A 93 -6.43 -7.00 -4.47
C GLN A 93 -5.14 -6.27 -4.12
N PHE A 94 -4.74 -6.38 -2.86
CA PHE A 94 -3.47 -5.86 -2.36
C PHE A 94 -2.93 -6.82 -1.31
N THR A 95 -1.63 -6.78 -1.09
CA THR A 95 -0.98 -7.51 0.00
C THR A 95 -0.47 -6.52 1.04
N ILE A 96 -0.52 -6.96 2.30
CA ILE A 96 -0.06 -6.16 3.42
C ILE A 96 0.80 -7.05 4.32
N GLU A 97 2.01 -6.60 4.60
CA GLU A 97 2.99 -7.34 5.38
C GLU A 97 3.53 -6.49 6.51
N ARG A 98 3.64 -7.10 7.69
CA ARG A 98 4.23 -6.45 8.86
C ARG A 98 5.62 -7.01 9.12
N LYS A 99 6.59 -6.12 9.26
CA LYS A 99 7.97 -6.45 9.60
C LYS A 99 8.35 -5.81 10.93
N LYS A 100 8.67 -6.62 11.94
CA LYS A 100 9.21 -6.13 13.21
C LYS A 100 10.66 -5.67 13.01
N LEU A 101 11.00 -4.48 13.51
CA LEU A 101 12.37 -3.96 13.43
C LEU A 101 13.25 -4.47 14.56
N PHE A 102 12.63 -4.81 15.69
CA PHE A 102 13.32 -5.36 16.85
C PHE A 102 12.86 -6.80 17.07
N ARG A 103 13.82 -7.71 17.29
CA ARG A 103 13.54 -9.05 17.81
C ARG A 103 13.71 -9.01 19.32
N SER A 104 12.82 -9.66 20.05
CA SER A 104 13.14 -10.03 21.43
C SER A 104 14.32 -11.00 21.36
N GLN A 105 15.47 -10.62 21.92
CA GLN A 105 16.46 -11.61 22.33
C GLN A 105 15.79 -12.42 23.43
N ALA A 106 15.22 -13.57 23.07
CA ALA A 106 14.92 -14.61 24.03
C ALA A 106 16.22 -15.39 24.19
N GLU A 107 16.93 -15.11 25.28
CA GLU A 107 17.94 -16.01 25.85
C GLU A 107 17.24 -17.18 26.55
#